data_AF-A0A0N4V9Q5-F1
#
_entry.id   AF-A0A0N4V9Q5-F1
#
_cell.length_a   1.000
_cell.length_b   1.000
_cell.length_c   1.000
_cell.angle_alpha   90.00
_cell.angle_beta   90.00
_cell.angle_gamma   90.00
#
_symmetry.space_group_name_H-M   'P 1'
#
loop_
_entity.id
_entity.type
_entity.pdbx_description
1 polymer ?
#
loop_
_entity_poly.entity_id
_entity_poly.type
_entity_poly.pdbx_seq_one_letter_code
_entity_poly.pdbx_strand_id
1 'polypeptide(L)'
;MPLTGPYRRVGTVVLFVQRNLADLIKAEERLKIRKGELRNDVALDRPLYDSSVPKAHSENITVKAYKLLINAKCFNDRQKRRWLPVVKGQIIYGTNSVREALNADRRQVYKLYFKRNFLLGRREDVRKKLLEEILSVAESKDIRIKELSTDQLDALCGYQLHNGICIDATPLQFEKLDQRDLVSSKSLLFLDNVLDTSNIAAIARTCVFFNLDGIVMSENAGPKTITPAMSRSSSGAIECFPLYKVSDATTLLENAKNLGFVIIGASDEASAAERNVKCAKSLENLDTLDQNQKFILVLGNEHTGISEEVLKFCNYIVFIPKLGSNYSQTLNSLNVSAASAILLYQMRVGLRRRKS
;
A
#
# COMPACT_ATOMS: atom_id res chain seq x y z
N MET A 1 -8.27 8.18 -24.59
CA MET A 1 -8.99 8.32 -23.31
C MET A 1 -9.58 6.97 -22.91
N PRO A 2 -9.07 6.30 -21.87
CA PRO A 2 -9.69 5.09 -21.35
C PRO A 2 -10.58 5.41 -20.14
N LEU A 3 -11.84 5.02 -20.21
CA LEU A 3 -12.76 5.04 -19.07
C LEU A 3 -12.51 3.81 -18.18
N THR A 4 -12.32 4.10 -16.90
CA THR A 4 -12.14 3.19 -15.77
C THR A 4 -13.49 2.71 -15.23
N GLY A 5 -13.64 1.42 -14.91
CA GLY A 5 -14.86 0.91 -14.26
C GLY A 5 -14.96 -0.63 -14.17
N PRO A 6 -15.73 -1.18 -13.20
CA PRO A 6 -15.64 -2.57 -12.68
C PRO A 6 -16.32 -3.64 -13.57
N TYR A 7 -16.38 -3.44 -14.88
CA TYR A 7 -17.11 -4.34 -15.79
C TYR A 7 -16.29 -5.53 -16.33
N ARG A 8 -15.01 -5.67 -15.97
CA ARG A 8 -14.19 -6.82 -16.38
C ARG A 8 -14.44 -8.14 -15.61
N ARG A 9 -15.25 -8.14 -14.53
CA ARG A 9 -15.51 -9.38 -13.74
C ARG A 9 -16.79 -10.12 -14.11
N VAL A 10 -17.68 -9.55 -14.92
CA VAL A 10 -18.90 -10.26 -15.37
C VAL A 10 -18.59 -11.19 -16.55
N GLY A 11 -17.68 -10.79 -17.44
CA GLY A 11 -17.27 -11.60 -18.59
C GLY A 11 -16.62 -12.94 -18.22
N THR A 12 -15.83 -12.99 -17.13
CA THR A 12 -15.16 -14.22 -16.69
C THR A 12 -16.13 -15.25 -16.11
N VAL A 13 -17.20 -14.81 -15.44
CA VAL A 13 -18.23 -15.71 -14.89
C VAL A 13 -19.12 -16.26 -16.00
N VAL A 14 -19.48 -15.43 -16.99
CA VAL A 14 -20.27 -15.88 -18.15
C VAL A 14 -19.47 -16.87 -19.01
N LEU A 15 -18.18 -16.62 -19.24
CA LEU A 15 -17.29 -17.56 -19.93
C LEU A 15 -17.04 -18.85 -19.14
N PHE A 16 -17.00 -18.80 -17.81
CA PHE A 16 -16.87 -19.99 -16.96
C PHE A 16 -18.14 -20.84 -16.95
N VAL A 17 -19.32 -20.22 -16.97
CA VAL A 17 -20.61 -20.92 -17.06
C VAL A 17 -20.81 -21.52 -18.45
N GLN A 18 -20.41 -20.83 -19.53
CA GLN A 18 -20.45 -21.40 -20.88
C GLN A 18 -19.48 -22.57 -21.07
N ARG A 19 -18.27 -22.50 -20.50
CA ARG A 19 -17.25 -23.57 -20.61
C ARG A 19 -17.58 -24.83 -19.82
N ASN A 20 -18.37 -24.73 -18.75
CA ASN A 20 -18.65 -25.86 -17.85
C ASN A 20 -20.13 -26.28 -17.83
N LEU A 21 -20.93 -25.80 -18.78
CA LEU A 21 -22.36 -26.12 -18.88
C LEU A 21 -22.60 -27.64 -19.02
N ALA A 22 -21.75 -28.31 -19.79
CA ALA A 22 -21.80 -29.76 -19.98
C ALA A 22 -21.54 -30.54 -18.67
N ASP A 23 -20.63 -30.07 -17.82
CA ASP A 23 -20.31 -30.72 -16.55
C ASP A 23 -21.40 -30.49 -15.49
N LEU A 24 -22.04 -29.32 -15.52
CA LEU A 24 -23.19 -29.01 -14.68
C LEU A 24 -24.42 -29.84 -15.05
N ILE A 25 -24.68 -30.03 -16.34
CA ILE A 25 -25.77 -30.90 -16.83
C ILE A 25 -25.51 -32.36 -16.43
N LYS A 26 -24.28 -32.87 -16.62
CA LYS A 26 -23.88 -34.22 -16.18
C LYS A 26 -24.02 -34.40 -14.67
N ALA A 27 -23.74 -33.38 -13.86
CA ALA A 27 -23.89 -33.43 -12.42
C ALA A 27 -25.37 -33.48 -11.98
N GLU A 28 -26.25 -32.76 -12.69
CA GLU A 28 -27.70 -32.76 -12.44
C GLU A 28 -28.34 -34.10 -12.83
N GLU A 29 -27.95 -34.69 -13.97
CA GLU A 29 -28.44 -36.01 -14.40
C GLU A 29 -28.02 -37.12 -13.42
N ARG A 30 -26.77 -37.07 -12.92
CA ARG A 30 -26.30 -37.99 -11.86
C ARG A 30 -27.10 -37.85 -10.56
N LEU A 31 -27.56 -36.64 -10.22
CA LEU A 31 -28.39 -36.39 -9.06
C LEU A 31 -29.83 -36.91 -9.24
N LYS A 32 -30.40 -36.81 -10.44
CA LYS A 32 -31.73 -37.34 -10.76
C LYS A 32 -31.74 -38.86 -10.81
N ILE A 33 -30.69 -39.48 -11.36
CA ILE A 33 -30.48 -40.94 -11.30
C ILE A 33 -30.39 -41.41 -9.85
N ARG A 34 -29.63 -40.72 -9.00
CA ARG A 34 -29.55 -41.02 -7.55
C ARG A 34 -30.87 -40.89 -6.80
N LYS A 35 -31.78 -40.05 -7.28
CA LYS A 35 -33.12 -39.87 -6.71
C LYS A 35 -34.18 -40.79 -7.32
N GLY A 36 -33.80 -41.66 -8.26
CA GLY A 36 -34.73 -42.57 -8.96
C GLY A 36 -35.64 -41.87 -9.97
N GLU A 37 -35.36 -40.61 -10.30
CA GLU A 37 -36.15 -39.77 -11.22
C GLU A 37 -35.78 -40.01 -12.69
N LEU A 38 -34.69 -40.76 -12.96
CA LEU A 38 -34.22 -41.18 -14.29
C LEU A 38 -33.67 -42.61 -14.23
N ARG A 39 -33.92 -43.42 -15.27
CA ARG A 39 -33.39 -44.81 -15.38
C ARG A 39 -31.90 -44.80 -15.78
N ASN A 40 -31.14 -45.79 -15.30
CA ASN A 40 -29.68 -45.91 -15.47
C ASN A 40 -29.23 -46.08 -16.93
N ASP A 41 -30.16 -46.42 -17.82
CA ASP A 41 -29.87 -46.90 -19.18
C ASP A 41 -29.59 -45.73 -20.16
N VAL A 42 -29.72 -44.48 -19.70
CA VAL A 42 -29.37 -43.29 -20.48
C VAL A 42 -27.89 -42.96 -20.27
N ALA A 43 -27.01 -43.84 -20.78
CA ALA A 43 -25.59 -43.57 -20.85
C ALA A 43 -25.25 -42.73 -22.08
N LEU A 44 -24.68 -41.54 -21.81
CA LEU A 44 -23.43 -41.05 -22.40
C LEU A 44 -23.24 -41.33 -23.90
N ASP A 45 -23.84 -40.48 -24.74
CA ASP A 45 -23.24 -39.93 -25.97
C ASP A 45 -24.33 -39.30 -26.84
N ARG A 46 -24.47 -37.97 -26.79
CA ARG A 46 -25.07 -37.19 -27.88
C ARG A 46 -24.22 -35.95 -28.16
N PRO A 47 -23.93 -35.63 -29.42
CA PRO A 47 -23.22 -34.41 -29.78
C PRO A 47 -24.06 -33.18 -29.41
N LEU A 48 -23.34 -32.12 -29.03
CA LEU A 48 -23.86 -30.80 -28.71
C LEU A 48 -24.56 -30.17 -29.92
N TYR A 49 -25.63 -29.44 -29.61
CA TYR A 49 -26.29 -28.43 -30.44
C TYR A 49 -27.36 -28.94 -31.41
N ASP A 50 -28.57 -29.15 -30.89
CA ASP A 50 -29.79 -29.09 -31.69
C ASP A 50 -30.46 -27.72 -31.46
N SER A 51 -30.59 -26.94 -32.52
CA SER A 51 -31.12 -25.57 -32.55
C SER A 51 -32.64 -25.49 -32.40
N SER A 52 -33.31 -26.55 -31.95
CA SER A 52 -34.78 -26.67 -31.94
C SER A 52 -35.44 -26.69 -30.54
N VAL A 53 -34.78 -26.23 -29.47
CA VAL A 53 -35.41 -26.14 -28.14
C VAL A 53 -36.26 -24.85 -28.01
N PRO A 54 -37.57 -24.93 -27.69
CA PRO A 54 -38.43 -23.75 -27.56
C PRO A 54 -37.99 -22.80 -26.43
N LYS A 55 -37.94 -21.49 -26.74
CA LYS A 55 -37.50 -20.39 -25.85
C LYS A 55 -38.13 -20.36 -24.45
N ALA A 56 -39.30 -20.97 -24.25
CA ALA A 56 -39.99 -20.97 -22.95
C ALA A 56 -39.38 -21.95 -21.91
N HIS A 57 -38.66 -22.98 -22.34
CA HIS A 57 -38.04 -23.96 -21.42
C HIS A 57 -36.64 -23.53 -20.94
N SER A 58 -35.92 -22.72 -21.72
CA SER A 58 -34.57 -22.24 -21.38
C SER A 58 -34.58 -21.15 -20.29
N GLU A 59 -35.62 -20.32 -20.22
CA GLU A 59 -35.75 -19.30 -19.17
C GLU A 59 -35.93 -19.92 -17.77
N ASN A 60 -36.71 -21.00 -17.66
CA ASN A 60 -36.94 -21.67 -16.38
C ASN A 60 -35.69 -22.38 -15.85
N ILE A 61 -34.90 -23.02 -16.72
CA ILE A 61 -33.64 -23.67 -16.34
C ILE A 61 -32.59 -22.63 -15.94
N THR A 62 -32.50 -21.52 -16.67
CA THR A 62 -31.53 -20.46 -16.39
C THR A 62 -31.83 -19.77 -15.06
N VAL A 63 -33.10 -19.48 -14.75
CA VAL A 63 -33.52 -18.90 -13.47
C VAL A 63 -33.34 -19.89 -12.31
N LYS A 64 -33.59 -21.19 -12.51
CA LYS A 64 -33.31 -22.23 -11.49
C LYS A 64 -31.82 -22.40 -11.23
N ALA A 65 -31.00 -22.39 -12.28
CA ALA A 65 -29.54 -22.42 -12.19
C ALA A 65 -29.00 -21.16 -11.50
N TYR A 66 -29.57 -19.99 -11.79
CA TYR A 66 -29.21 -18.74 -11.11
C TYR A 66 -29.58 -18.75 -9.63
N LYS A 67 -30.78 -19.24 -9.27
CA LYS A 67 -31.21 -19.44 -7.88
C LYS A 67 -30.34 -20.47 -7.15
N LEU A 68 -29.94 -21.55 -7.82
CA LEU A 68 -29.02 -22.55 -7.25
C LEU A 68 -27.60 -21.99 -7.10
N LEU A 69 -27.11 -21.15 -8.02
CA LEU A 69 -25.82 -20.46 -7.91
C LEU A 69 -25.82 -19.40 -6.82
N ILE A 70 -26.92 -18.65 -6.65
CA ILE A 70 -27.11 -17.71 -5.54
C ILE A 70 -27.18 -18.49 -4.22
N ASN A 71 -27.98 -19.55 -4.14
CA ASN A 71 -28.08 -20.38 -2.95
C ASN A 71 -26.77 -21.11 -2.64
N ALA A 72 -26.02 -21.57 -3.64
CA ALA A 72 -24.68 -22.13 -3.46
C ALA A 72 -23.69 -21.05 -3.01
N LYS A 73 -23.74 -19.83 -3.55
CA LYS A 73 -22.96 -18.69 -3.04
C LYS A 73 -23.32 -18.37 -1.58
N CYS A 74 -24.60 -18.33 -1.23
CA CYS A 74 -25.09 -18.04 0.13
C CYS A 74 -24.83 -19.17 1.14
N PHE A 75 -24.89 -20.44 0.70
CA PHE A 75 -24.57 -21.62 1.53
C PHE A 75 -23.06 -21.72 1.76
N ASN A 76 -22.27 -21.42 0.72
CA ASN A 76 -20.81 -21.34 0.81
C ASN A 76 -20.36 -20.12 1.65
N ASP A 77 -21.14 -19.04 1.69
CA ASP A 77 -20.88 -17.89 2.58
C ASP A 77 -21.08 -18.22 4.07
N ARG A 78 -22.07 -19.05 4.41
CA ARG A 78 -22.28 -19.51 5.81
C ARG A 78 -21.16 -20.44 6.29
N GLN A 79 -20.64 -21.31 5.42
CA GLN A 79 -19.45 -22.14 5.70
C GLN A 79 -18.17 -21.31 5.75
N LYS A 80 -17.98 -20.34 4.84
CA LYS A 80 -16.86 -19.38 4.84
C LYS A 80 -16.77 -18.56 6.12
N ARG A 81 -17.90 -18.11 6.67
CA ARG A 81 -17.96 -17.37 7.95
C ARG A 81 -17.44 -18.17 9.15
N ARG A 82 -17.47 -19.51 9.09
CA ARG A 82 -16.94 -20.39 10.15
C ARG A 82 -15.46 -20.72 9.96
N TRP A 83 -14.92 -20.47 8.76
CA TRP A 83 -13.59 -20.87 8.35
C TRP A 83 -12.53 -19.76 8.52
N LEU A 84 -12.91 -18.48 8.45
CA LEU A 84 -11.98 -17.37 8.76
C LEU A 84 -12.07 -16.94 10.22
N PRO A 85 -10.94 -16.54 10.85
CA PRO A 85 -10.97 -15.88 12.14
C PRO A 85 -11.80 -14.59 12.11
N VAL A 86 -12.49 -14.28 13.22
CA VAL A 86 -13.11 -12.97 13.42
C VAL A 86 -12.00 -11.93 13.62
N VAL A 87 -12.03 -10.88 12.81
CA VAL A 87 -11.10 -9.74 12.84
C VAL A 87 -11.70 -8.64 13.71
N LYS A 88 -10.93 -8.10 14.66
CA LYS A 88 -11.35 -7.00 15.54
C LYS A 88 -10.97 -5.63 14.97
N GLY A 89 -9.78 -5.51 14.38
CA GLY A 89 -9.25 -4.28 13.82
C GLY A 89 -9.03 -4.40 12.31
N GLN A 90 -7.80 -4.12 11.88
CA GLN A 90 -7.36 -4.27 10.50
C GLN A 90 -6.22 -5.29 10.39
N ILE A 91 -6.17 -5.98 9.25
CA ILE A 91 -5.15 -6.98 8.97
C ILE A 91 -3.90 -6.32 8.40
N ILE A 92 -2.79 -6.37 9.14
CA ILE A 92 -1.45 -5.98 8.66
C ILE A 92 -0.70 -7.24 8.23
N TYR A 93 -0.08 -7.21 7.05
CA TYR A 93 0.53 -8.39 6.45
C TYR A 93 1.91 -8.10 5.87
N GLY A 94 2.67 -9.18 5.66
CA GLY A 94 4.07 -9.13 5.25
C GLY A 94 5.01 -9.13 6.45
N THR A 95 6.08 -9.90 6.34
CA THR A 95 7.05 -10.13 7.42
C THR A 95 7.61 -8.85 8.02
N ASN A 96 8.11 -7.92 7.20
CA ASN A 96 8.70 -6.69 7.70
C ASN A 96 7.64 -5.78 8.32
N SER A 97 6.48 -5.62 7.68
CA SER A 97 5.37 -4.82 8.23
C SER A 97 4.93 -5.32 9.60
N VAL A 98 4.81 -6.64 9.75
CA VAL A 98 4.43 -7.26 11.03
C VAL A 98 5.52 -7.05 12.07
N ARG A 99 6.80 -7.27 11.73
CA ARG A 99 7.91 -7.05 12.65
C ARG A 99 7.97 -5.60 13.13
N GLU A 100 7.97 -4.63 12.22
CA GLU A 100 8.05 -3.22 12.59
C GLU A 100 6.83 -2.78 13.39
N ALA A 101 5.62 -3.27 13.06
CA ALA A 101 4.41 -3.00 13.84
C ALA A 101 4.48 -3.56 15.28
N LEU A 102 5.03 -4.77 15.45
CA LEU A 102 5.24 -5.35 16.77
C LEU A 102 6.30 -4.59 17.58
N ASN A 103 7.38 -4.14 16.94
CA ASN A 103 8.48 -3.45 17.62
C ASN A 103 8.12 -2.00 17.98
N ALA A 104 7.41 -1.28 17.11
CA ALA A 104 7.10 0.12 17.31
C ALA A 104 6.04 0.39 18.38
N ASP A 105 5.22 -0.61 18.73
CA ASP A 105 4.17 -0.53 19.75
C ASP A 105 3.13 0.59 19.53
N ARG A 106 3.00 1.08 18.28
CA ARG A 106 2.03 2.11 17.87
C ARG A 106 0.64 1.54 17.57
N ARG A 107 0.46 0.22 17.73
CA ARG A 107 -0.80 -0.48 17.54
C ARG A 107 -1.04 -1.44 18.70
N GLN A 108 -2.30 -1.56 19.09
CA GLN A 108 -2.73 -2.68 19.92
C GLN A 108 -2.93 -3.91 19.02
N VAL A 109 -2.15 -4.96 19.27
CA VAL A 109 -2.22 -6.21 18.50
C VAL A 109 -3.12 -7.21 19.23
N TYR A 110 -4.16 -7.69 18.55
CA TYR A 110 -5.13 -8.64 19.11
C TYR A 110 -4.74 -10.09 18.89
N LYS A 111 -4.17 -10.39 17.71
CA LYS A 111 -3.78 -11.76 17.34
C LYS A 111 -2.77 -11.74 16.20
N LEU A 112 -1.84 -12.70 16.25
CA LEU A 112 -0.93 -13.01 15.15
C LEU A 112 -1.37 -14.29 14.45
N TYR A 113 -1.36 -14.26 13.12
CA TYR A 113 -1.64 -15.41 12.28
C TYR A 113 -0.43 -15.72 11.39
N PHE A 114 -0.07 -16.99 11.30
CA PHE A 114 0.97 -17.43 10.38
C PHE A 114 0.56 -18.69 9.63
N LYS A 115 1.20 -18.91 8.49
CA LYS A 115 0.92 -20.04 7.61
C LYS A 115 1.35 -21.35 8.29
N ARG A 116 0.46 -22.34 8.30
CA ARG A 116 0.76 -23.71 8.76
C ARG A 116 1.95 -24.27 7.99
N ASN A 117 2.80 -25.04 8.66
CA ASN A 117 4.01 -25.65 8.10
C ASN A 117 5.07 -24.66 7.61
N PHE A 118 4.96 -23.36 7.91
CA PHE A 118 5.94 -22.37 7.45
C PHE A 118 7.36 -22.64 8.00
N LEU A 119 7.45 -23.22 9.20
CA LEU A 119 8.73 -23.55 9.86
C LEU A 119 9.37 -24.87 9.37
N LEU A 120 8.68 -25.65 8.51
CA LEU A 120 9.18 -26.91 7.95
C LEU A 120 10.17 -26.73 6.79
N GLY A 121 10.48 -25.49 6.41
CA GLY A 121 11.56 -25.16 5.45
C GLY A 121 12.97 -25.49 5.99
N ARG A 122 13.99 -25.39 5.13
CA ARG A 122 15.38 -25.72 5.52
C ARG A 122 15.86 -24.79 6.63
N ARG A 123 16.69 -25.30 7.55
CA ARG A 123 17.14 -24.58 8.77
C ARG A 123 17.90 -23.28 8.50
N GLU A 124 18.46 -23.08 7.31
CA GLU A 124 19.27 -21.90 6.96
C GLU A 124 18.51 -20.80 6.22
N ASP A 125 17.19 -20.93 6.06
CA ASP A 125 16.41 -19.93 5.34
C ASP A 125 16.32 -18.62 6.15
N VAL A 126 16.81 -17.50 5.59
CA VAL A 126 16.72 -16.15 6.17
C VAL A 126 15.28 -15.81 6.61
N ARG A 127 14.28 -16.30 5.87
CA ARG A 127 12.86 -16.13 6.18
C ARG A 127 12.41 -16.85 7.45
N LYS A 128 13.03 -17.99 7.77
CA LYS A 128 12.73 -18.76 8.97
C LYS A 128 13.22 -18.04 10.22
N LYS A 129 14.46 -17.54 10.21
CA LYS A 129 15.02 -16.72 11.30
C LYS A 129 14.17 -15.49 11.59
N LEU A 130 13.76 -14.78 10.55
CA LEU A 130 12.88 -13.62 10.68
C LEU A 130 11.51 -13.99 11.27
N LEU A 131 10.95 -15.14 10.92
CA LEU A 131 9.69 -15.59 11.52
C LEU A 131 9.89 -15.96 13.00
N GLU A 132 10.94 -16.69 13.35
CA GLU A 132 11.25 -17.07 14.73
C GLU A 132 11.43 -15.81 15.61
N GLU A 133 12.10 -14.77 15.10
CA GLU A 133 12.20 -13.46 15.74
C GLU A 133 10.80 -12.85 15.99
N ILE A 134 9.95 -12.81 14.97
CA ILE A 134 8.59 -12.27 15.08
C ILE A 134 7.73 -13.03 16.10
N LEU A 135 7.80 -14.37 16.08
CA LEU A 135 7.05 -15.21 17.02
C LEU A 135 7.54 -14.99 18.45
N SER A 136 8.85 -14.91 18.66
CA SER A 136 9.45 -14.62 19.98
C SER A 136 8.99 -13.26 20.53
N VAL A 137 8.99 -12.21 19.70
CA VAL A 137 8.45 -10.89 20.10
C VAL A 137 6.97 -10.99 20.44
N ALA A 138 6.17 -11.70 19.65
CA ALA A 138 4.75 -11.86 19.91
C ALA A 138 4.46 -12.61 21.23
N GLU A 139 5.22 -13.66 21.52
CA GLU A 139 5.14 -14.41 22.78
C GLU A 139 5.54 -13.54 23.97
N SER A 140 6.63 -12.76 23.86
CA SER A 140 7.07 -11.84 24.91
C SER A 140 6.04 -10.77 25.27
N LYS A 141 5.16 -10.43 24.31
CA LYS A 141 4.06 -9.46 24.46
C LYS A 141 2.71 -10.12 24.79
N ASP A 142 2.68 -11.42 25.11
CA ASP A 142 1.46 -12.22 25.37
C ASP A 142 0.41 -12.11 24.25
N ILE A 143 0.87 -11.99 22.99
CA ILE A 143 -0.01 -11.92 21.83
C ILE A 143 -0.43 -13.33 21.46
N ARG A 144 -1.74 -13.56 21.33
CA ARG A 144 -2.27 -14.86 20.88
C ARG A 144 -1.79 -15.18 19.47
N ILE A 145 -1.21 -16.35 19.28
CA ILE A 145 -0.72 -16.83 17.99
C ILE A 145 -1.63 -17.95 17.46
N LYS A 146 -1.96 -17.93 16.16
CA LYS A 146 -2.77 -18.97 15.52
C LYS A 146 -2.25 -19.35 14.13
N GLU A 147 -2.12 -20.65 13.90
CA GLU A 147 -1.83 -21.18 12.56
C GLU A 147 -3.07 -21.19 11.66
N LEU A 148 -2.88 -20.81 10.40
CA LEU A 148 -3.90 -20.84 9.34
C LEU A 148 -3.40 -21.59 8.11
N SER A 149 -4.32 -22.15 7.32
CA SER A 149 -3.99 -22.64 5.98
C SER A 149 -3.62 -21.49 5.03
N THR A 150 -2.99 -21.79 3.89
CA THR A 150 -2.67 -20.80 2.86
C THR A 150 -3.93 -20.04 2.42
N ASP A 151 -4.99 -20.77 2.06
CA ASP A 151 -6.23 -20.16 1.58
C ASP A 151 -6.88 -19.25 2.64
N GLN A 152 -6.81 -19.65 3.92
CA GLN A 152 -7.34 -18.82 5.02
C GLN A 152 -6.59 -17.50 5.11
N LEU A 153 -5.26 -17.57 5.01
CA LEU A 153 -4.39 -16.41 5.11
C LEU A 153 -4.53 -15.49 3.89
N ASP A 154 -4.62 -16.06 2.69
CA ASP A 154 -4.92 -15.33 1.44
C ASP A 154 -6.24 -14.58 1.57
N ALA A 155 -7.32 -15.27 1.95
CA ALA A 155 -8.62 -14.65 2.11
C ALA A 155 -8.63 -13.57 3.21
N LEU A 156 -7.93 -13.81 4.33
CA LEU A 156 -7.81 -12.85 5.43
C LEU A 156 -7.04 -11.57 5.02
N CYS A 157 -6.05 -11.70 4.13
CA CYS A 157 -5.26 -10.58 3.63
C CYS A 157 -5.83 -9.97 2.34
N GLY A 158 -7.04 -10.34 1.91
CA GLY A 158 -7.64 -9.85 0.67
C GLY A 158 -6.86 -10.24 -0.59
N TYR A 159 -6.26 -11.43 -0.57
CA TYR A 159 -5.40 -12.00 -1.62
C TYR A 159 -4.17 -11.14 -1.97
N GLN A 160 -3.73 -10.31 -1.02
CA GLN A 160 -2.48 -9.57 -1.12
C GLN A 160 -1.30 -10.43 -0.69
N LEU A 161 -0.10 -10.08 -1.17
CA LEU A 161 1.13 -10.80 -0.87
C LEU A 161 1.53 -10.65 0.61
N HIS A 162 1.11 -11.62 1.42
CA HIS A 162 1.24 -11.62 2.87
C HIS A 162 2.53 -12.27 3.40
N ASN A 163 3.31 -12.96 2.55
CA ASN A 163 4.57 -13.64 2.92
C ASN A 163 4.42 -14.63 4.10
N GLY A 164 3.26 -15.27 4.22
CA GLY A 164 2.98 -16.28 5.24
C GLY A 164 2.69 -15.79 6.66
N ILE A 165 2.54 -14.48 6.88
CA ILE A 165 2.22 -13.93 8.20
C ILE A 165 1.33 -12.67 8.12
N CYS A 166 0.44 -12.51 9.08
CA CYS A 166 -0.31 -11.28 9.32
C CYS A 166 -0.68 -11.10 10.80
N ILE A 167 -1.09 -9.89 11.18
CA ILE A 167 -1.61 -9.56 12.51
C ILE A 167 -2.96 -8.85 12.37
N ASP A 168 -3.84 -9.08 13.34
CA ASP A 168 -5.06 -8.29 13.56
C ASP A 168 -4.76 -7.25 14.64
N ALA A 169 -4.80 -5.97 14.27
CA ALA A 169 -4.39 -4.87 15.13
C ALA A 169 -5.24 -3.61 14.90
N THR A 170 -5.19 -2.65 15.83
CA THR A 170 -5.84 -1.35 15.66
C THR A 170 -5.30 -0.60 14.43
N PRO A 171 -6.10 0.27 13.78
CA PRO A 171 -5.59 1.16 12.74
C PRO A 171 -4.45 2.05 13.24
N LEU A 172 -3.51 2.38 12.35
CA LEU A 172 -2.43 3.32 12.67
C LEU A 172 -2.94 4.71 12.36
N GLN A 173 -2.71 5.62 13.29
CA GLN A 173 -3.19 6.99 13.20
C GLN A 173 -2.09 7.90 12.68
N PHE A 174 -2.50 8.96 11.97
CA PHE A 174 -1.62 10.11 11.79
C PHE A 174 -1.43 10.80 13.14
N GLU A 175 -0.20 11.24 13.39
CA GLU A 175 0.13 12.00 14.59
C GLU A 175 -0.11 13.49 14.34
N LYS A 176 -0.32 14.25 15.41
CA LYS A 176 -0.36 15.71 15.33
C LYS A 176 1.05 16.21 15.64
N LEU A 177 1.57 17.08 14.79
CA LEU A 177 2.87 17.71 15.05
C LEU A 177 2.66 18.84 16.05
N ASP A 178 3.11 18.66 17.30
CA ASP A 178 3.05 19.72 18.31
C ASP A 178 4.31 20.62 18.26
N GLN A 179 4.31 21.70 19.04
CA GLN A 179 5.44 22.63 19.08
C GLN A 179 6.71 21.98 19.65
N ARG A 180 6.60 21.03 20.59
CA ARG A 180 7.76 20.34 21.18
C ARG A 180 8.41 19.41 20.17
N ASP A 181 7.59 18.69 19.41
CA ASP A 181 8.04 17.83 18.32
C ASP A 181 8.80 18.66 17.27
N LEU A 182 8.24 19.81 16.87
CA LEU A 182 8.89 20.71 15.91
C LEU A 182 10.21 21.30 16.46
N VAL A 183 10.27 21.65 17.74
CA VAL A 183 11.49 22.16 18.40
C VAL A 183 12.59 21.08 18.47
N SER A 184 12.23 19.83 18.76
CA SER A 184 13.18 18.71 18.82
C SER A 184 13.66 18.25 17.43
N SER A 185 12.84 18.45 16.40
CA SER A 185 13.13 18.03 15.04
C SER A 185 14.28 18.84 14.42
N LYS A 186 15.06 18.19 13.57
CA LYS A 186 16.12 18.79 12.75
C LYS A 186 15.88 18.64 11.25
N SER A 187 15.17 17.60 10.83
CA SER A 187 14.98 17.26 9.44
C SER A 187 13.60 16.66 9.21
N LEU A 188 12.73 17.44 8.60
CA LEU A 188 11.38 17.02 8.25
C LEU A 188 11.22 17.02 6.73
N LEU A 189 10.25 16.24 6.27
CA LEU A 189 9.81 16.26 4.88
C LEU A 189 8.35 16.70 4.83
N PHE A 190 8.05 17.76 4.09
CA PHE A 190 6.69 18.26 3.90
C PHE A 190 6.19 17.84 2.52
N LEU A 191 5.07 17.12 2.49
CA LEU A 191 4.42 16.67 1.25
C LEU A 191 3.26 17.61 0.93
N ASP A 192 3.47 18.45 -0.08
CA ASP A 192 2.45 19.37 -0.57
C ASP A 192 1.59 18.65 -1.62
N ASN A 193 0.38 18.27 -1.22
CA ASN A 193 -0.62 17.67 -2.10
C ASN A 193 -0.16 16.38 -2.83
N VAL A 194 0.72 15.59 -2.22
CA VAL A 194 1.07 14.24 -2.72
C VAL A 194 -0.03 13.26 -2.33
N LEU A 195 -0.73 12.71 -3.33
CA LEU A 195 -1.93 11.89 -3.12
C LEU A 195 -1.67 10.38 -3.16
N ASP A 196 -0.69 9.95 -3.95
CA ASP A 196 -0.44 8.52 -4.13
C ASP A 196 0.20 7.90 -2.87
N THR A 197 -0.56 7.01 -2.25
CA THR A 197 -0.14 6.21 -1.08
C THR A 197 1.12 5.37 -1.33
N SER A 198 1.36 4.94 -2.57
CA SER A 198 2.56 4.17 -2.93
C SER A 198 3.80 5.05 -2.85
N ASN A 199 3.73 6.26 -3.40
CA ASN A 199 4.80 7.26 -3.28
C ASN A 199 5.07 7.62 -1.82
N ILE A 200 4.03 7.90 -1.03
CA ILE A 200 4.19 8.24 0.40
C ILE A 200 4.89 7.11 1.15
N ALA A 201 4.50 5.86 0.90
CA ALA A 201 5.11 4.70 1.54
C ALA A 201 6.60 4.52 1.14
N ALA A 202 6.94 4.75 -0.12
CA ALA A 202 8.32 4.73 -0.59
C ALA A 202 9.15 5.88 0.03
N ILE A 203 8.60 7.09 0.11
CA ILE A 203 9.22 8.25 0.73
C ILE A 203 9.45 8.01 2.23
N ALA A 204 8.48 7.43 2.95
CA ALA A 204 8.64 7.07 4.36
C ALA A 204 9.81 6.11 4.58
N ARG A 205 9.95 5.10 3.72
CA ARG A 205 11.10 4.18 3.77
C ARG A 205 12.42 4.91 3.54
N THR A 206 12.46 5.82 2.57
CA THR A 206 13.62 6.69 2.32
C THR A 206 13.94 7.58 3.52
N CYS A 207 12.93 8.14 4.17
CA CYS A 207 13.09 8.99 5.35
C CYS A 207 13.68 8.22 6.54
N VAL A 208 13.20 7.00 6.81
CA VAL A 208 13.80 6.11 7.82
C VAL A 208 15.26 5.82 7.48
N PHE A 209 15.55 5.48 6.22
CA PHE A 209 16.91 5.15 5.79
C PHE A 209 17.90 6.32 5.98
N PHE A 210 17.45 7.55 5.73
CA PHE A 210 18.24 8.78 5.93
C PHE A 210 18.07 9.41 7.32
N ASN A 211 17.38 8.72 8.25
CA ASN A 211 17.15 9.14 9.63
C ASN A 211 16.57 10.55 9.73
N LEU A 212 15.46 10.81 9.04
CA LEU A 212 14.66 12.02 9.23
C LEU A 212 13.81 11.91 10.50
N ASP A 213 13.20 13.02 10.92
CA ASP A 213 12.40 13.09 12.15
C ASP A 213 10.89 12.95 11.89
N GLY A 214 10.47 13.03 10.63
CA GLY A 214 9.07 12.83 10.25
C GLY A 214 8.70 13.28 8.85
N ILE A 215 7.53 12.86 8.41
CA ILE A 215 6.85 13.37 7.21
C ILE A 215 5.61 14.14 7.67
N VAL A 216 5.39 15.32 7.09
CA VAL A 216 4.27 16.20 7.41
C VAL A 216 3.41 16.39 6.17
N MET A 217 2.09 16.35 6.35
CA MET A 217 1.08 16.57 5.32
C MET A 217 -0.04 17.47 5.86
N SER A 218 -0.71 18.20 4.98
CA SER A 218 -1.93 18.92 5.37
C SER A 218 -3.08 17.94 5.63
N GLU A 219 -3.98 18.24 6.57
CA GLU A 219 -5.12 17.40 6.93
C GLU A 219 -6.03 17.10 5.73
N ASN A 220 -6.25 18.11 4.90
CA ASN A 220 -7.08 18.08 3.70
C ASN A 220 -6.38 17.46 2.48
N ALA A 221 -5.08 17.19 2.57
CA ALA A 221 -4.28 16.60 1.51
C ALA A 221 -3.95 15.12 1.78
N GLY A 222 -3.67 14.38 0.71
CA GLY A 222 -3.20 13.00 0.79
C GLY A 222 -4.25 12.00 1.33
N PRO A 223 -3.80 10.81 1.78
CA PRO A 223 -4.70 9.79 2.30
C PRO A 223 -5.36 10.20 3.63
N LYS A 224 -6.63 9.84 3.79
CA LYS A 224 -7.37 10.08 5.05
C LYS A 224 -6.97 9.10 6.17
N THR A 225 -6.54 7.89 5.81
CA THR A 225 -6.17 6.84 6.75
C THR A 225 -4.90 6.13 6.28
N ILE A 226 -4.13 5.58 7.23
CA ILE A 226 -2.97 4.75 6.92
C ILE A 226 -3.44 3.32 6.69
N THR A 227 -3.32 2.85 5.45
CA THR A 227 -3.80 1.52 5.06
C THR A 227 -2.74 0.44 5.28
N PRO A 228 -3.13 -0.84 5.50
CA PRO A 228 -2.18 -1.95 5.56
C PRO A 228 -1.31 -2.10 4.31
N ALA A 229 -1.83 -1.71 3.15
CA ALA A 229 -1.07 -1.71 1.90
C ALA A 229 0.12 -0.75 1.94
N MET A 230 -0.03 0.42 2.57
CA MET A 230 1.08 1.35 2.80
C MET A 230 2.15 0.74 3.70
N SER A 231 1.76 0.01 4.75
CA SER A 231 2.70 -0.69 5.63
C SER A 231 3.52 -1.70 4.84
N ARG A 232 2.85 -2.44 3.95
CA ARG A 232 3.48 -3.43 3.11
C ARG A 232 4.42 -2.83 2.06
N SER A 233 4.01 -1.77 1.37
CA SER A 233 4.83 -1.13 0.32
C SER A 233 6.03 -0.38 0.90
N SER A 234 5.90 0.20 2.09
CA SER A 234 7.00 0.83 2.83
C SER A 234 7.95 -0.16 3.52
N SER A 235 7.69 -1.48 3.41
CA SER A 235 8.43 -2.52 4.14
C SER A 235 8.41 -2.33 5.67
N GLY A 236 7.30 -1.82 6.21
CA GLY A 236 7.12 -1.55 7.63
C GLY A 236 7.60 -0.17 8.10
N ALA A 237 8.23 0.64 7.24
CA ALA A 237 8.78 1.94 7.67
C ALA A 237 7.72 2.86 8.30
N ILE A 238 6.50 2.89 7.79
CA ILE A 238 5.44 3.73 8.37
C ILE A 238 4.98 3.25 9.76
N GLU A 239 5.27 2.00 10.13
CA GLU A 239 4.91 1.46 11.44
C GLU A 239 5.79 2.04 12.54
N CYS A 240 7.05 2.36 12.24
CA CYS A 240 8.00 2.95 13.20
C CYS A 240 8.29 4.43 12.97
N PHE A 241 7.93 4.98 11.81
CA PHE A 241 8.20 6.37 11.45
C PHE A 241 6.97 7.27 11.60
N PRO A 242 7.09 8.47 12.19
CA PRO A 242 5.96 9.35 12.40
C PRO A 242 5.51 10.02 11.09
N LEU A 243 4.19 10.01 10.90
CA LEU A 243 3.49 10.68 9.80
C LEU A 243 2.53 11.68 10.43
N TYR A 244 2.81 12.96 10.23
CA TYR A 244 2.06 14.04 10.85
C TYR A 244 1.01 14.61 9.89
N LYS A 245 -0.13 14.98 10.46
CA LYS A 245 -1.12 15.85 9.81
C LYS A 245 -1.23 17.18 10.51
N VAL A 246 -1.25 18.26 9.72
CA VAL A 246 -1.40 19.64 10.19
C VAL A 246 -2.60 20.32 9.53
N SER A 247 -3.31 21.15 10.28
CA SER A 247 -4.48 21.88 9.77
C SER A 247 -4.09 22.97 8.79
N ASP A 248 -2.97 23.67 9.06
CA ASP A 248 -2.48 24.78 8.25
C ASP A 248 -0.97 24.63 8.00
N ALA A 249 -0.62 24.50 6.72
CA ALA A 249 0.76 24.41 6.26
C ALA A 249 1.51 25.73 6.42
N THR A 250 0.84 26.87 6.23
CA THR A 250 1.48 28.19 6.26
C THR A 250 1.95 28.54 7.67
N THR A 251 1.08 28.39 8.67
CA THR A 251 1.43 28.53 10.08
C THR A 251 2.58 27.59 10.49
N LEU A 252 2.56 26.33 10.03
CA LEU A 252 3.65 25.39 10.31
C LEU A 252 4.99 25.90 9.77
N LEU A 253 5.03 26.32 8.50
CA LEU A 253 6.25 26.74 7.82
C LEU A 253 6.79 28.06 8.38
N GLU A 254 5.91 28.98 8.77
CA GLU A 254 6.28 30.20 9.48
C GLU A 254 6.91 29.89 10.84
N ASN A 255 6.27 29.03 11.65
CA ASN A 255 6.81 28.61 12.94
C ASN A 255 8.16 27.89 12.78
N ALA A 256 8.29 27.05 11.76
CA ALA A 256 9.54 26.37 11.47
C ALA A 256 10.65 27.37 11.12
N LYS A 257 10.38 28.41 10.32
CA LYS A 257 11.35 29.48 10.05
C LYS A 257 11.81 30.18 11.32
N ASN A 258 10.89 30.51 12.22
CA ASN A 258 11.21 31.15 13.51
C ASN A 258 12.08 30.25 14.40
N LEU A 259 11.97 28.92 14.25
CA LEU A 259 12.82 27.92 14.90
C LEU A 259 14.12 27.61 14.15
N GLY A 260 14.42 28.39 13.10
CA GLY A 260 15.65 28.29 12.33
C GLY A 260 15.65 27.19 11.28
N PHE A 261 14.50 26.66 10.86
CA PHE A 261 14.47 25.73 9.73
C PHE A 261 14.72 26.44 8.39
N VAL A 262 15.57 25.85 7.56
CA VAL A 262 15.71 26.20 6.14
C VAL A 262 14.73 25.38 5.33
N ILE A 263 13.80 26.04 4.66
CA ILE A 263 12.78 25.38 3.84
C ILE A 263 13.30 25.28 2.42
N ILE A 264 13.34 24.06 1.89
CA ILE A 264 13.93 23.73 0.60
C ILE A 264 12.85 23.09 -0.25
N GLY A 265 12.43 23.76 -1.33
CA GLY A 265 11.47 23.20 -2.27
C GLY A 265 12.14 22.37 -3.36
N ALA A 266 11.56 21.22 -3.68
CA ALA A 266 11.93 20.44 -4.85
C ALA A 266 11.03 20.80 -6.05
N SER A 267 11.65 21.16 -7.17
CA SER A 267 10.96 21.48 -8.41
C SER A 267 11.76 20.96 -9.62
N ASP A 268 11.16 20.92 -10.80
CA ASP A 268 11.94 20.78 -12.04
C ASP A 268 12.70 22.09 -12.38
N GLU A 269 13.68 22.00 -13.28
CA GLU A 269 14.57 23.10 -13.66
C GLU A 269 13.85 24.29 -14.29
N ALA A 270 12.86 24.05 -15.17
CA ALA A 270 12.12 25.10 -15.86
C ALA A 270 11.25 25.88 -14.86
N SER A 271 10.51 25.13 -14.05
CA SER A 271 9.71 25.63 -12.94
C SER A 271 10.54 26.38 -11.89
N ALA A 272 11.80 26.01 -11.67
CA ALA A 272 12.70 26.72 -10.77
C ALA A 272 13.14 28.08 -11.36
N ALA A 273 13.49 28.10 -12.66
CA ALA A 273 13.94 29.30 -13.37
C ALA A 273 12.86 30.40 -13.45
N GLU A 274 11.59 30.03 -13.60
CA GLU A 274 10.47 31.00 -13.70
C GLU A 274 10.16 31.73 -12.38
N ARG A 275 10.62 31.20 -11.23
CA ARG A 275 10.05 31.57 -9.92
C ARG A 275 10.87 32.56 -9.10
N ASN A 276 11.95 33.13 -9.63
CA ASN A 276 12.80 34.14 -8.96
C ASN A 276 13.29 33.75 -7.53
N VAL A 277 13.28 32.46 -7.18
CA VAL A 277 13.86 31.95 -5.93
C VAL A 277 15.30 31.53 -6.18
N LYS A 278 16.17 31.59 -5.17
CA LYS A 278 17.54 31.06 -5.28
C LYS A 278 17.50 29.58 -5.68
N CYS A 279 17.96 29.29 -6.89
CA CYS A 279 17.98 27.95 -7.47
C CYS A 279 19.37 27.35 -7.38
N ALA A 280 19.46 26.08 -6.99
CA ALA A 280 20.72 25.35 -6.98
C ALA A 280 20.58 24.00 -7.69
N LYS A 281 21.50 23.74 -8.64
CA LYS A 281 21.65 22.45 -9.35
C LYS A 281 22.03 21.29 -8.42
N SER A 282 22.60 21.62 -7.27
CA SER A 282 23.04 20.71 -6.22
C SER A 282 23.21 21.51 -4.93
N LEU A 283 22.95 20.87 -3.79
CA LEU A 283 23.26 21.41 -2.46
C LEU A 283 24.76 21.70 -2.25
N GLU A 284 25.62 21.13 -3.08
CA GLU A 284 27.07 21.45 -3.08
C GLU A 284 27.33 22.94 -3.34
N ASN A 285 26.45 23.60 -4.11
CA ASN A 285 26.49 25.04 -4.40
C ASN A 285 25.70 25.88 -3.39
N LEU A 286 25.06 25.25 -2.40
CA LEU A 286 24.48 25.96 -1.26
C LEU A 286 25.57 26.06 -0.19
N ASP A 287 26.42 27.08 -0.34
CA ASP A 287 27.52 27.42 0.57
C ASP A 287 27.05 27.62 2.03
N THR A 288 25.74 27.74 2.26
CA THR A 288 25.12 28.17 3.51
C THR A 288 24.45 27.07 4.34
N LEU A 289 24.37 25.82 3.85
CA LEU A 289 23.79 24.72 4.64
C LEU A 289 24.87 24.01 5.47
N ASP A 290 24.96 24.37 6.73
CA ASP A 290 25.77 23.66 7.73
C ASP A 290 25.18 22.26 8.03
N GLN A 291 26.02 21.31 8.45
CA GLN A 291 25.60 19.95 8.84
C GLN A 291 24.57 19.94 9.98
N ASN A 292 24.58 20.96 10.84
CA ASN A 292 23.66 21.10 11.96
C ASN A 292 22.41 21.91 11.61
N GLN A 293 22.31 22.41 10.39
CA GLN A 293 21.21 23.26 9.98
C GLN A 293 19.91 22.46 9.94
N LYS A 294 18.90 22.95 10.66
CA LYS A 294 17.55 22.39 10.58
C LYS A 294 16.98 22.63 9.19
N PHE A 295 16.32 21.64 8.59
CA PHE A 295 15.70 21.81 7.28
C PHE A 295 14.33 21.12 7.15
N ILE A 296 13.52 21.68 6.25
CA ILE A 296 12.30 21.04 5.75
C ILE A 296 12.45 20.89 4.24
N LEU A 297 12.44 19.64 3.75
CA LEU A 297 12.36 19.38 2.32
C LEU A 297 10.89 19.33 1.90
N VAL A 298 10.47 20.23 1.03
CA VAL A 298 9.13 20.29 0.46
C VAL A 298 9.10 19.55 -0.87
N LEU A 299 8.22 18.57 -1.00
CA LEU A 299 7.94 17.88 -2.25
C LEU A 299 6.51 18.17 -2.69
N GLY A 300 6.36 18.61 -3.93
CA GLY A 300 5.05 18.95 -4.50
C GLY A 300 4.31 17.79 -5.15
N ASN A 301 3.11 18.09 -5.61
CA ASN A 301 2.30 17.20 -6.42
C ASN A 301 3.01 16.90 -7.76
N GLU A 302 2.80 15.69 -8.29
CA GLU A 302 3.44 15.23 -9.52
C GLU A 302 3.11 16.07 -10.76
N HIS A 303 1.93 16.70 -10.79
CA HIS A 303 1.43 17.46 -11.94
C HIS A 303 1.54 18.97 -11.72
N THR A 304 1.15 19.45 -10.55
CA THR A 304 1.10 20.89 -10.24
C THR A 304 2.35 21.40 -9.53
N GLY A 305 3.23 20.51 -9.06
CA GLY A 305 4.38 20.89 -8.25
C GLY A 305 3.98 21.41 -6.87
N ILE A 306 4.82 22.28 -6.32
CA ILE A 306 4.60 22.93 -5.02
C ILE A 306 3.63 24.11 -5.24
N SER A 307 2.65 24.25 -4.35
CA SER A 307 1.70 25.36 -4.33
C SER A 307 2.39 26.71 -4.09
N GLU A 308 1.84 27.78 -4.65
CA GLU A 308 2.37 29.14 -4.46
C GLU A 308 2.40 29.57 -2.99
N GLU A 309 1.44 29.10 -2.19
CA GLU A 309 1.35 29.36 -0.75
C GLU A 309 2.58 28.82 -0.02
N VAL A 310 2.97 27.58 -0.31
CA VAL A 310 4.14 26.94 0.30
C VAL A 310 5.45 27.49 -0.28
N LEU A 311 5.48 27.79 -1.59
CA LEU A 311 6.65 28.33 -2.27
C LEU A 311 7.18 29.63 -1.66
N LYS A 312 6.29 30.52 -1.19
CA LYS A 312 6.67 31.78 -0.51
C LYS A 312 7.53 31.54 0.74
N PHE A 313 7.41 30.37 1.35
CA PHE A 313 8.22 29.99 2.51
C PHE A 313 9.54 29.34 2.12
N CYS A 314 9.70 28.81 0.90
CA CYS A 314 10.95 28.20 0.47
C CYS A 314 12.09 29.23 0.43
N ASN A 315 13.17 28.92 1.15
CA ASN A 315 14.43 29.69 1.08
C ASN A 315 15.19 29.40 -0.21
N TYR A 316 15.12 28.14 -0.67
CA TYR A 316 15.81 27.65 -1.85
C TYR A 316 14.91 26.70 -2.64
N ILE A 317 15.12 26.66 -3.95
CA ILE A 317 14.58 25.61 -4.81
C ILE A 317 15.73 24.76 -5.31
N VAL A 318 15.59 23.45 -5.15
CA VAL A 318 16.53 22.44 -5.66
C VAL A 318 15.85 21.61 -6.73
N PHE A 319 16.64 21.17 -7.69
CA PHE A 319 16.17 20.31 -8.78
C PHE A 319 17.22 19.26 -9.12
N ILE A 320 16.78 18.17 -9.73
CA ILE A 320 17.67 17.14 -10.26
C ILE A 320 17.90 17.44 -11.73
N PRO A 321 19.14 17.74 -12.16
CA PRO A 321 19.41 18.10 -13.55
C PRO A 321 19.12 16.90 -14.46
N LYS A 322 18.38 17.15 -15.55
CA LYS A 322 18.15 16.16 -16.59
C LYS A 322 19.43 16.03 -17.43
N LEU A 323 20.05 14.87 -17.38
CA LEU A 323 21.05 14.49 -18.39
C LEU A 323 20.27 14.17 -19.67
N GLY A 324 20.59 14.83 -20.78
CA GLY A 324 19.80 14.79 -22.02
C GLY A 324 19.31 13.38 -22.43
N SER A 325 18.17 13.31 -23.12
CA SER A 325 17.55 12.03 -23.49
C SER A 325 17.45 11.87 -25.00
N ASN A 326 17.96 10.75 -25.54
CA ASN A 326 17.75 10.37 -26.95
C ASN A 326 16.39 9.69 -27.18
N TYR A 327 15.66 9.36 -26.12
CA TYR A 327 14.44 8.55 -26.19
C TYR A 327 13.15 9.38 -26.04
N SER A 328 13.17 10.44 -25.23
CA SER A 328 12.01 11.32 -25.06
C SER A 328 12.42 12.70 -24.52
N GLN A 329 11.96 13.73 -25.22
CA GLN A 329 12.09 15.13 -24.78
C GLN A 329 10.95 15.60 -23.89
N THR A 330 9.86 14.83 -23.79
CA THR A 330 8.66 15.23 -23.02
C THR A 330 8.68 14.73 -21.57
N LEU A 331 9.49 13.70 -21.27
CA LEU A 331 9.69 13.21 -19.91
C LEU A 331 10.68 14.14 -19.18
N ASN A 332 10.12 15.12 -18.45
CA ASN A 332 10.89 16.19 -17.82
C ASN A 332 10.92 16.13 -16.29
N SER A 333 10.25 15.16 -15.68
CA SER A 333 10.24 14.97 -14.23
C SER A 333 10.45 13.51 -13.86
N LEU A 334 11.04 13.31 -12.68
CA LEU A 334 11.12 12.01 -12.02
C LEU A 334 9.88 11.81 -11.14
N ASN A 335 9.55 10.54 -10.86
CA ASN A 335 8.58 10.23 -9.81
C ASN A 335 9.04 10.87 -8.48
N VAL A 336 8.09 11.44 -7.73
CA VAL A 336 8.36 12.19 -6.50
C VAL A 336 9.13 11.35 -5.46
N SER A 337 8.87 10.04 -5.36
CA SER A 337 9.58 9.16 -4.43
C SER A 337 11.04 8.94 -4.85
N ALA A 338 11.31 8.80 -6.15
CA ALA A 338 12.68 8.70 -6.68
C ALA A 338 13.44 10.02 -6.50
N ALA A 339 12.80 11.15 -6.79
CA ALA A 339 13.37 12.47 -6.58
C ALA A 339 13.71 12.69 -5.10
N SER A 340 12.81 12.30 -4.18
CA SER A 340 13.06 12.39 -2.73
C SER A 340 14.33 11.66 -2.30
N ALA A 341 14.57 10.46 -2.82
CA ALA A 341 15.72 9.65 -2.46
C ALA A 341 17.04 10.26 -2.95
N ILE A 342 17.06 10.77 -4.19
CA ILE A 342 18.23 11.43 -4.76
C ILE A 342 18.55 12.71 -3.99
N LEU A 343 17.53 13.56 -3.75
CA LEU A 343 17.72 14.81 -3.03
C LEU A 343 18.20 14.53 -1.61
N LEU A 344 17.54 13.67 -0.84
CA LEU A 344 17.93 13.31 0.53
C LEU A 344 19.34 12.70 0.60
N TYR A 345 19.72 11.86 -0.37
CA TYR A 345 21.07 11.34 -0.48
C TYR A 345 22.09 12.48 -0.66
N GLN A 346 21.83 13.41 -1.59
CA GLN A 346 22.68 14.57 -1.81
C GLN A 346 22.77 15.46 -0.55
N MET A 347 21.66 15.69 0.16
CA MET A 347 21.69 16.46 1.42
C MET A 347 22.54 15.74 2.47
N ARG A 348 22.29 14.46 2.74
CA ARG A 348 22.96 13.75 3.83
C ARG A 348 24.44 13.45 3.55
N VAL A 349 24.80 13.10 2.32
CA VAL A 349 26.19 12.82 1.92
C VAL A 349 26.98 14.10 1.69
N GLY A 350 26.38 15.09 1.03
CA GLY A 350 27.01 16.41 0.83
C GLY A 350 27.33 17.10 2.14
N LEU A 351 26.42 17.01 3.12
CA LEU A 351 26.69 17.46 4.48
C LEU A 351 27.90 16.73 5.07
N ARG A 352 27.94 15.39 5.09
CA ARG A 352 29.05 14.61 5.68
C ARG A 352 30.43 14.94 5.11
N ARG A 353 30.55 15.21 3.80
CA ARG A 353 31.83 15.50 3.14
C ARG A 353 32.49 16.80 3.58
N ARG A 354 31.74 17.80 4.05
CA ARG A 354 32.30 19.09 4.54
C ARG A 354 33.11 18.97 5.85
N LYS A 355 33.22 17.77 6.44
CA LYS A 355 33.99 17.49 7.67
C LYS A 355 35.36 16.83 7.44
N SER A 356 35.61 16.31 6.24
CA SER A 356 36.88 15.68 5.85
C SER A 356 37.67 16.64 4.99
#